data_AF-A0A524D613-F1
#
_entry.id   AF-A0A524D613-F1
#
_cell.length_a   1.000
_cell.length_b   1.000
_cell.length_c   1.000
_cell.angle_alpha   90.00
_cell.angle_beta   90.00
_cell.angle_gamma   90.00
#
_symmetry.space_group_name_H-M   'P 1'
#
loop_
_entity.id
_entity.type
_entity.pdbx_description
1 polymer ?
#
loop_
_entity_poly.entity_id
_entity_poly.type
_entity_poly.pdbx_seq_one_letter_code
_entity_poly.pdbx_strand_id
1 'polypeptide(L)'
;MKAKPVFLLNTIVGIIFGIGLMFVPEMLLDFLEVTYLDGGPAMARHTASWILAGALFAFLVRDEEHSSLRQSVFFTYALSYVLMTIVELYGYLMGMTNVLMWGIIGLHVLMGVLFAYLFLTNR
;
A
#
# COMPACT_ATOMS: atom_id res chain seq x y z
N MET A 1 -3.46 3.95 20.25
CA MET A 1 -3.75 5.03 19.27
C MET A 1 -5.20 4.94 18.83
N LYS A 2 -5.85 6.07 18.51
CA LYS A 2 -7.12 6.00 17.77
C LYS A 2 -6.82 5.38 16.40
N ALA A 3 -7.62 4.42 15.92
CA ALA A 3 -7.37 3.73 14.65
C ALA A 3 -7.61 4.63 13.42
N LYS A 4 -8.56 5.57 13.54
CA LYS A 4 -9.01 6.47 12.47
C LYS A 4 -7.88 7.19 11.71
N PRO A 5 -6.86 7.80 12.35
CA PRO A 5 -5.76 8.45 11.63
C PRO A 5 -4.96 7.49 10.74
N VAL A 6 -4.77 6.24 11.16
CA VAL A 6 -4.04 5.23 10.37
C VAL A 6 -4.85 4.85 9.14
N PHE A 7 -6.16 4.66 9.28
CA PHE A 7 -7.06 4.44 8.15
C PHE A 7 -7.07 5.62 7.18
N LEU A 8 -7.17 6.87 7.69
CA LEU A 8 -7.15 8.06 6.84
C LEU A 8 -5.81 8.23 6.10
N LEU A 9 -4.68 7.97 6.77
CA LEU A 9 -3.37 7.96 6.14
C LEU A 9 -3.31 6.92 5.02
N ASN A 10 -3.77 5.69 5.28
CA ASN A 10 -3.87 4.63 4.28
C ASN A 10 -4.70 5.05 3.07
N THR A 11 -5.85 5.67 3.31
CA THR A 11 -6.73 6.17 2.24
C THR A 11 -6.04 7.23 1.41
N ILE A 12 -5.40 8.23 2.03
CA ILE A 12 -4.73 9.33 1.32
C ILE A 12 -3.61 8.77 0.44
N VAL A 13 -2.74 7.94 1.03
CA VAL A 13 -1.64 7.28 0.32
C VAL A 13 -2.18 6.45 -0.85
N GLY A 14 -3.15 5.58 -0.59
CA GLY A 14 -3.73 4.72 -1.61
C GLY A 14 -4.44 5.48 -2.73
N ILE A 15 -5.09 6.62 -2.43
CA ILE A 15 -5.66 7.48 -3.47
C ILE A 15 -4.56 8.11 -4.33
N ILE A 16 -3.51 8.65 -3.73
CA ILE A 16 -2.41 9.30 -4.47
C ILE A 16 -1.72 8.29 -5.40
N PHE A 17 -1.29 7.13 -4.88
CA PHE A 17 -0.63 6.10 -5.69
C PHE A 17 -1.59 5.43 -6.66
N GLY A 18 -2.83 5.16 -6.25
CA GLY A 18 -3.84 4.55 -7.08
C GLY A 18 -4.22 5.42 -8.28
N ILE A 19 -4.48 6.71 -8.08
CA ILE A 19 -4.75 7.64 -9.19
C ILE A 19 -3.52 7.77 -10.09
N GLY A 20 -2.33 7.93 -9.50
CA GLY A 20 -1.08 8.04 -10.26
C GLY A 20 -0.83 6.83 -11.17
N LEU A 21 -0.88 5.62 -10.63
CA LEU A 21 -0.67 4.39 -11.40
C LEU A 21 -1.81 4.09 -12.38
N MET A 22 -3.01 4.61 -12.14
CA MET A 22 -4.14 4.41 -13.05
C MET A 22 -4.05 5.28 -14.31
N PHE A 23 -3.69 6.56 -14.14
CA PHE A 23 -3.75 7.52 -15.25
C PHE A 23 -2.39 7.81 -15.89
N VAL A 24 -1.31 7.74 -15.12
CA VAL A 24 0.06 8.08 -15.57
C VAL A 24 1.10 7.04 -15.11
N PRO A 25 0.86 5.73 -15.32
CA PRO A 25 1.77 4.69 -14.84
C PRO A 25 3.17 4.80 -15.46
N GLU A 26 3.28 5.13 -16.75
CA GLU A 26 4.57 5.23 -17.43
C GLU A 26 5.47 6.26 -16.73
N MET A 27 4.93 7.44 -16.42
CA MET A 27 5.66 8.49 -15.72
C MET A 27 6.18 8.03 -14.34
N LEU A 28 5.37 7.27 -13.59
CA LEU A 28 5.79 6.78 -12.27
C LEU A 28 6.80 5.64 -12.36
N LEU A 29 6.61 4.72 -13.31
CA LEU A 29 7.52 3.61 -13.54
C LEU A 29 8.89 4.11 -14.03
N ASP A 30 8.89 5.07 -14.95
CA ASP A 30 10.11 5.69 -15.48
C ASP A 30 10.85 6.50 -14.41
N PHE A 31 10.11 7.21 -13.54
CA PHE A 31 10.68 7.93 -12.40
C PHE A 31 11.41 7.00 -11.41
N LEU A 32 10.92 5.77 -11.26
CA LEU A 32 11.54 4.73 -10.43
C LEU A 32 12.55 3.88 -11.23
N GLU A 33 12.80 4.21 -12.49
CA GLU A 33 13.62 3.44 -13.44
C GLU A 33 13.24 1.95 -13.45
N VAL A 34 11.94 1.65 -13.38
CA VAL A 34 11.45 0.27 -13.40
C VAL A 34 11.72 -0.35 -14.76
N THR A 35 12.34 -1.52 -14.78
CA THR A 35 12.43 -2.32 -16.01
C THR A 35 11.14 -3.11 -16.21
N TYR A 36 10.41 -2.86 -17.31
CA TYR A 36 9.16 -3.55 -17.62
C TYR A 36 9.02 -3.87 -19.12
N LEU A 37 8.28 -4.94 -19.42
CA LEU A 37 7.85 -5.29 -20.79
C LEU A 37 6.66 -4.42 -21.21
N ASP A 38 6.25 -4.47 -22.48
CA ASP A 38 5.13 -3.69 -23.04
C ASP A 38 3.82 -3.79 -22.24
N GLY A 39 3.58 -4.92 -21.55
CA GLY A 39 2.42 -5.12 -20.68
C GLY A 39 2.51 -4.46 -19.29
N GLY A 40 3.67 -3.93 -18.90
CA GLY A 40 3.95 -3.36 -17.58
C GLY A 40 2.98 -2.24 -17.18
N PRO A 41 2.79 -1.19 -18.01
CA PRO A 41 1.87 -0.12 -17.71
C PRO A 41 0.42 -0.59 -17.58
N ALA A 42 -0.01 -1.58 -18.37
CA ALA A 42 -1.35 -2.17 -18.22
C ALA A 42 -1.51 -2.90 -16.87
N MET A 43 -0.47 -3.62 -16.43
CA MET A 43 -0.46 -4.26 -15.11
C MET A 43 -0.41 -3.24 -13.97
N ALA A 44 0.31 -2.12 -14.12
CA ALA A 44 0.30 -1.04 -13.15
C ALA A 44 -1.11 -0.44 -12.96
N ARG A 45 -1.84 -0.21 -14.06
CA ARG A 45 -3.26 0.25 -14.00
C ARG A 45 -4.17 -0.78 -13.35
N HIS A 46 -3.95 -2.06 -13.65
CA HIS A 46 -4.69 -3.14 -12.99
C HIS A 46 -4.41 -3.15 -11.49
N THR A 47 -3.16 -3.09 -11.05
CA THR A 47 -2.78 -2.97 -9.64
C THR A 47 -3.38 -1.73 -8.98
N ALA A 48 -3.44 -0.60 -9.70
CA ALA A 48 -4.06 0.62 -9.22
C ALA A 48 -5.53 0.45 -8.82
N SER A 49 -6.30 -0.38 -9.55
CA SER A 49 -7.69 -0.69 -9.21
C SER A 49 -7.83 -1.34 -7.82
N TRP A 50 -6.91 -2.25 -7.48
CA TRP A 50 -6.89 -2.92 -6.18
C TRP A 50 -6.45 -1.96 -5.07
N ILE A 51 -5.48 -1.10 -5.34
CA ILE A 51 -5.03 -0.06 -4.41
C ILE A 51 -6.18 0.91 -4.08
N LEU A 52 -6.91 1.39 -5.10
CA LEU A 52 -8.05 2.28 -4.89
C LEU A 52 -9.18 1.61 -4.13
N ALA A 53 -9.51 0.35 -4.44
CA ALA A 53 -10.49 -0.41 -3.67
C ALA A 53 -10.07 -0.55 -2.20
N GLY A 54 -8.80 -0.88 -1.95
CA GLY A 54 -8.23 -0.92 -0.60
C GLY A 54 -8.24 0.43 0.12
N ALA A 55 -7.99 1.53 -0.59
CA ALA A 55 -8.02 2.88 -0.02
C ALA A 55 -9.44 3.31 0.39
N LEU A 56 -10.42 3.02 -0.47
CA LEU A 56 -11.83 3.28 -0.20
C LEU A 56 -12.34 2.40 0.94
N PHE A 57 -11.96 1.13 0.97
CA PHE A 57 -12.33 0.24 2.07
C PHE A 57 -11.81 0.74 3.42
N ALA A 58 -10.52 1.13 3.49
CA ALA A 58 -9.93 1.75 4.67
C ALA A 58 -10.71 3.00 5.11
N PHE A 59 -11.14 3.83 4.15
CA PHE A 59 -11.93 5.01 4.45
C PHE A 59 -13.28 4.64 5.06
N LEU A 60 -13.99 3.69 4.46
CA LEU A 60 -15.33 3.28 4.89
C LEU A 60 -15.32 2.67 6.29
N VAL A 61 -14.31 1.85 6.62
CA VAL A 61 -14.23 1.18 7.92
C VAL A 61 -13.55 1.99 9.02
N ARG A 62 -13.12 3.23 8.74
CA ARG A 62 -12.31 4.04 9.67
C ARG A 62 -12.97 4.35 11.02
N ASP A 63 -14.31 4.36 11.03
CA ASP A 63 -15.15 4.72 12.17
C ASP A 63 -15.77 3.46 12.82
N GLU A 64 -15.41 2.27 12.36
CA GLU A 64 -15.88 1.00 12.93
C GLU A 64 -15.46 0.84 14.40
N GLU A 65 -16.43 0.44 15.23
CA GLU A 65 -16.21 0.17 16.64
C GLU A 65 -15.34 -1.07 16.86
N HIS A 66 -14.97 -1.32 18.12
CA HIS A 66 -14.17 -2.48 18.46
C HIS A 66 -14.96 -3.76 18.17
N SER A 67 -14.50 -4.54 17.20
CA SER A 67 -15.19 -5.74 16.70
C SER A 67 -14.20 -6.75 16.12
N SER A 68 -14.66 -7.99 15.95
CA SER A 68 -13.90 -9.03 15.24
C SER A 68 -13.61 -8.63 13.79
N LEU A 69 -14.53 -7.92 13.14
CA LEU A 69 -14.32 -7.35 11.81
C LEU A 69 -13.12 -6.39 11.82
N ARG A 70 -13.08 -5.45 12.76
CA ARG A 70 -11.98 -4.48 12.86
C ARG A 70 -10.63 -5.15 13.08
N GLN A 71 -10.59 -6.21 13.90
CA GLN A 71 -9.39 -7.02 14.12
C GLN A 71 -8.91 -7.70 12.84
N SER A 72 -9.82 -8.33 12.10
CA SER A 72 -9.50 -8.94 10.80
C SER A 72 -8.98 -7.91 9.81
N VAL A 73 -9.57 -6.71 9.76
CA VAL A 73 -9.11 -5.63 8.89
C VAL A 73 -7.68 -5.20 9.24
N PHE A 74 -7.35 -5.02 10.53
CA PHE A 74 -5.98 -4.69 10.92
C PHE A 74 -4.98 -5.77 10.50
N PHE A 75 -5.34 -7.04 10.71
CA PHE A 75 -4.49 -8.15 10.31
C PHE A 75 -4.30 -8.19 8.79
N THR A 76 -5.37 -8.02 8.01
CA THR A 76 -5.31 -7.99 6.54
C THR A 76 -4.37 -6.89 6.05
N TYR A 77 -4.54 -5.65 6.49
CA TYR A 77 -3.65 -4.57 6.06
C TYR A 77 -2.21 -4.79 6.51
N ALA A 78 -1.98 -5.24 7.74
CA ALA A 78 -0.63 -5.52 8.23
C ALA A 78 0.06 -6.58 7.36
N LEU A 79 -0.62 -7.69 7.06
CA LEU A 79 -0.10 -8.76 6.21
C LEU A 79 0.13 -8.27 4.78
N SER A 80 -0.82 -7.53 4.21
CA SER A 80 -0.68 -6.95 2.86
C SER A 80 0.56 -6.08 2.75
N TYR A 81 0.80 -5.19 3.71
CA TYR A 81 1.99 -4.33 3.70
C TYR A 81 3.30 -5.09 3.87
N VAL A 82 3.32 -6.15 4.68
CA VAL A 82 4.48 -7.05 4.77
C VAL A 82 4.77 -7.70 3.43
N LEU A 83 3.75 -8.23 2.76
CA LEU A 83 3.92 -8.87 1.45
C LEU A 83 4.37 -7.87 0.38
N MET A 84 3.80 -6.67 0.35
CA MET A 84 4.22 -5.60 -0.57
C MET A 84 5.68 -5.20 -0.33
N THR A 85 6.09 -5.04 0.93
CA THR A 85 7.47 -4.73 1.31
C THR A 85 8.44 -5.81 0.80
N ILE A 86 8.08 -7.09 0.92
CA ILE A 86 8.91 -8.20 0.41
C ILE A 86 9.07 -8.12 -1.10
N VAL A 87 7.98 -7.87 -1.84
CA VAL A 87 8.01 -7.75 -3.31
C VAL A 87 8.90 -6.58 -3.75
N GLU A 88 8.81 -5.45 -3.07
CA GLU A 88 9.60 -4.25 -3.40
C GLU A 88 11.06 -4.40 -3.05
N LEU A 89 11.37 -4.99 -1.89
CA LEU A 89 12.75 -5.34 -1.54
C LEU A 89 13.34 -6.29 -2.57
N TYR A 90 12.57 -7.30 -3.01
CA TYR A 90 13.02 -8.19 -4.07
C TYR A 90 13.31 -7.41 -5.37
N GLY A 91 12.38 -6.56 -5.83
CA GLY A 91 12.58 -5.75 -7.04
C GLY A 91 13.82 -4.86 -6.97
N TYR A 92 14.05 -4.20 -5.82
CA TYR A 92 15.24 -3.39 -5.60
C TYR A 92 16.53 -4.23 -5.59
N LEU A 93 16.55 -5.34 -4.84
CA LEU A 93 17.73 -6.22 -4.73
C LEU A 93 18.11 -6.88 -6.07
N MET A 94 17.13 -7.08 -6.95
CA MET A 94 17.36 -7.61 -8.30
C MET A 94 17.74 -6.52 -9.33
N GLY A 95 17.89 -5.26 -8.90
CA GLY A 95 18.24 -4.14 -9.78
C GLY A 95 17.12 -3.77 -10.76
N MET A 96 15.86 -4.10 -10.45
CA MET A 96 14.72 -3.81 -11.33
C MET A 96 14.22 -2.37 -11.19
N THR A 97 14.68 -1.63 -10.16
CA THR A 97 14.24 -0.28 -9.79
C THR A 97 15.40 0.50 -9.16
N ASN A 98 15.29 1.83 -9.06
CA ASN A 98 16.32 2.69 -8.47
C ASN A 98 16.18 2.89 -6.95
N VAL A 99 17.08 3.69 -6.38
CA VAL A 99 17.15 3.99 -4.92
C VAL A 99 15.90 4.67 -4.36
N LEU A 100 15.10 5.34 -5.19
CA LEU A 100 13.87 6.00 -4.75
C LEU A 100 12.82 4.99 -4.26
N MET A 101 12.94 3.72 -4.65
CA MET A 101 12.12 2.63 -4.15
C MET A 101 12.14 2.51 -2.62
N TRP A 102 13.23 2.95 -1.95
CA TRP A 102 13.30 2.98 -0.49
C TRP A 102 12.24 3.88 0.15
N GLY A 103 11.76 4.91 -0.54
CA GLY A 103 10.64 5.73 -0.07
C GLY A 103 9.34 4.94 0.03
N ILE A 104 9.09 4.07 -0.96
CA ILE A 104 7.90 3.20 -1.02
C ILE A 104 8.03 2.07 0.01
N ILE A 105 9.20 1.40 0.05
CA ILE A 105 9.51 0.38 1.05
C ILE A 105 9.32 0.93 2.47
N GLY A 106 9.88 2.11 2.75
CA GLY A 106 9.75 2.74 4.07
C GLY A 106 8.30 3.06 4.43
N LEU A 107 7.51 3.52 3.45
CA LEU A 107 6.08 3.77 3.63
C LEU A 107 5.31 2.48 3.93
N HIS A 108 5.57 1.39 3.20
CA HIS A 108 4.93 0.10 3.44
C HIS A 108 5.33 -0.51 4.78
N VAL A 109 6.60 -0.43 5.17
CA VAL A 109 7.04 -0.83 6.51
C VAL A 109 6.31 -0.02 7.58
N LEU A 110 6.24 1.30 7.44
CA LEU A 110 5.52 2.16 8.38
C LEU A 110 4.05 1.75 8.50
N MET A 111 3.35 1.59 7.39
CA MET A 111 1.94 1.21 7.39
C MET A 111 1.72 -0.19 7.97
N GLY A 112 2.58 -1.16 7.64
CA GLY A 112 2.56 -2.50 8.21
C GLY A 112 2.74 -2.48 9.73
N VAL A 113 3.71 -1.71 10.23
CA VAL A 113 3.94 -1.53 11.68
C VAL A 113 2.75 -0.87 12.36
N LEU A 114 2.17 0.19 11.77
CA LEU A 114 1.00 0.87 12.34
C LEU A 114 -0.20 -0.06 12.46
N PHE A 115 -0.52 -0.84 11.41
CA PHE A 115 -1.62 -1.79 11.44
C PHE A 115 -1.34 -2.99 12.37
N ALA A 116 -0.12 -3.51 12.40
CA ALA A 116 0.27 -4.56 13.34
C ALA A 116 0.17 -4.08 14.80
N TYR A 117 0.59 -2.86 15.08
CA TYR A 117 0.44 -2.26 16.40
C TYR A 117 -1.04 -2.11 16.79
N LEU A 118 -1.89 -1.64 15.87
CA LEU A 118 -3.33 -1.57 16.10
C LEU A 118 -3.94 -2.96 16.34
N PHE A 119 -3.51 -3.99 15.61
CA PHE A 119 -3.94 -5.37 15.84
C PHE A 119 -3.58 -5.85 17.26
N LEU A 120 -2.33 -5.63 17.69
CA LEU A 120 -1.83 -6.12 18.98
C LEU A 120 -2.41 -5.36 20.19
N THR A 121 -2.65 -4.05 20.06
CA THR A 121 -3.09 -3.20 21.19
C THR A 121 -4.59 -3.06 21.32
N ASN A 122 -5.33 -3.55 20.33
CA ASN A 122 -6.77 -3.42 20.26
C ASN A 122 -7.44 -4.78 20.45
N ARG A 123 -6.76 -5.73 21.11
CA ARG A 123 -7.30 -7.04 21.51
C ARG A 123 -8.11 -6.93 22.80
#